data_AF-A0A7U3UYX2-F1
#
_entry.id   AF-A0A7U3UYX2-F1
#
_cell.length_a   1.000
_cell.length_b   1.000
_cell.length_c   1.000
_cell.angle_alpha   90.00
_cell.angle_beta   90.00
_cell.angle_gamma   90.00
#
_symmetry.space_group_name_H-M   'P 1'
#
loop_
_entity.id
_entity.type
_entity.pdbx_description
1 polymer ?
#
loop_
_entity_poly.entity_id
_entity_poly.type
_entity_poly.pdbx_seq_one_letter_code
_entity_poly.pdbx_strand_id
1 'polypeptide(L)'
;MSDLDTPQELFQTNCSTNSEPFALQNLGNYMTPEFSENCIVIIDPGMQIHNRAYAVVRFDSELYFRQYIERGSSKFLVCLNTQHDDIELKGEFEVVGCVVQQKQRKQKPRHYYHLNPFTKEMDFYASGKLKDSKEK
;
A
#
# COMPACT_ATOMS: atom_id res chain seq x y z
N MET A 1 21.36 13.74 -29.17
CA MET A 1 21.24 12.38 -28.65
C MET A 1 22.58 12.08 -28.00
N SER A 2 22.60 11.98 -26.69
CA SER A 2 23.80 11.69 -25.91
C SER A 2 23.44 10.53 -25.01
N ASP A 3 24.04 9.40 -25.33
CA ASP A 3 23.82 8.08 -24.74
C ASP A 3 24.17 8.09 -23.25
N LEU A 4 23.19 7.80 -22.41
CA LEU A 4 23.36 7.56 -20.97
C LEU A 4 23.68 6.07 -20.78
N ASP A 5 24.96 5.73 -20.78
CA ASP A 5 25.44 4.36 -20.63
C ASP A 5 26.50 4.27 -19.52
N THR A 6 26.10 4.53 -18.27
CA THR A 6 26.82 3.96 -17.12
C THR A 6 25.87 3.16 -16.22
N PRO A 7 26.15 1.87 -15.97
CA PRO A 7 25.38 1.04 -15.04
C PRO A 7 25.31 1.59 -13.62
N GLN A 8 26.28 2.43 -13.25
CA GLN A 8 26.36 3.09 -11.94
C GLN A 8 25.34 4.22 -11.79
N GLU A 9 25.05 5.00 -12.83
CA GLU A 9 24.01 6.03 -12.78
C GLU A 9 22.60 5.41 -12.73
N LEU A 10 22.39 4.31 -13.46
CA LEU A 10 21.15 3.51 -13.38
C LEU A 10 20.94 2.90 -11.97
N PHE A 11 22.02 2.55 -11.27
CA PHE A 11 21.97 2.05 -9.89
C PHE A 11 21.75 3.17 -8.88
N GLN A 12 22.37 4.33 -9.08
CA GLN A 12 22.23 5.49 -8.20
C GLN A 12 20.84 6.12 -8.26
N THR A 13 20.15 6.11 -9.40
CA THR A 13 18.76 6.57 -9.49
C THR A 13 17.76 5.63 -8.80
N ASN A 14 18.08 4.34 -8.67
CA ASN A 14 17.19 3.35 -8.03
C ASN A 14 17.38 3.20 -6.51
N CYS A 15 18.49 3.71 -5.95
CA CYS A 15 18.80 3.59 -4.51
C CYS A 15 18.81 4.91 -3.72
N SER A 16 18.58 6.07 -4.36
CA SER A 16 18.75 7.38 -3.70
C SER A 16 17.43 8.12 -3.39
N THR A 17 16.27 7.55 -3.73
CA THR A 17 14.94 8.16 -3.41
C THR A 17 13.90 7.12 -2.96
N ASN A 18 14.34 5.87 -2.70
CA ASN A 18 13.47 4.78 -2.23
C ASN A 18 13.34 4.87 -0.72
N SER A 19 12.31 5.55 -0.24
CA SER A 19 11.98 5.60 1.19
C SER A 19 11.69 4.16 1.66
N GLU A 20 12.47 3.67 2.62
CA GLU A 20 12.39 2.27 3.08
C GLU A 20 11.00 1.95 3.64
N PRO A 21 10.50 0.71 3.46
CA PRO A 21 9.24 0.30 4.06
C PRO A 21 9.28 0.42 5.58
N PHE A 22 8.19 0.91 6.17
CA PHE A 22 8.07 1.10 7.60
C PHE A 22 6.78 0.50 8.15
N ALA A 23 6.74 0.30 9.47
CA ALA A 23 5.60 -0.32 10.15
C ALA A 23 4.75 0.72 10.87
N LEU A 24 3.42 0.62 10.74
CA LEU A 24 2.45 1.35 11.56
C LEU A 24 1.52 0.38 12.28
N GLN A 25 0.99 0.81 13.42
CA GLN A 25 -0.07 0.09 14.13
C GLN A 25 -1.44 0.66 13.72
N ASN A 26 -2.36 -0.21 13.32
CA ASN A 26 -3.73 0.16 13.02
C ASN A 26 -4.50 0.47 14.32
N LEU A 27 -5.16 1.62 14.36
CA LEU A 27 -5.94 2.08 15.50
C LEU A 27 -7.43 2.18 15.13
N GLY A 28 -8.31 1.81 16.06
CA GLY A 28 -9.74 1.78 15.83
C GLY A 28 -10.18 0.71 14.82
N ASN A 29 -11.39 0.87 14.28
CA ASN A 29 -12.09 -0.16 13.52
C ASN A 29 -12.48 0.26 12.09
N TYR A 30 -11.92 1.35 11.55
CA TYR A 30 -12.27 1.83 10.20
C TYR A 30 -11.94 0.82 9.09
N MET A 31 -10.91 0.00 9.30
CA MET A 31 -10.39 -0.95 8.30
C MET A 31 -10.73 -2.41 8.62
N THR A 32 -11.64 -2.66 9.57
CA THR A 32 -12.19 -4.01 9.79
C THR A 32 -13.15 -4.40 8.66
N PRO A 33 -13.24 -5.68 8.27
CA PRO A 33 -12.69 -6.85 8.95
C PRO A 33 -11.26 -7.24 8.53
N GLU A 34 -10.73 -6.70 7.44
CA GLU A 34 -9.43 -7.13 6.91
C GLU A 34 -8.27 -6.73 7.82
N PHE A 35 -8.31 -5.51 8.35
CA PHE A 35 -7.31 -4.99 9.29
C PHE A 35 -7.97 -4.76 10.65
N SER A 36 -7.73 -5.68 11.59
CA SER A 36 -8.21 -5.55 12.96
C SER A 36 -7.47 -4.44 13.70
N GLU A 37 -8.12 -3.91 14.74
CA GLU A 37 -7.45 -3.01 15.67
C GLU A 37 -6.17 -3.65 16.23
N ASN A 38 -5.12 -2.85 16.39
CA ASN A 38 -3.79 -3.23 16.83
C ASN A 38 -3.01 -4.18 15.89
N CYS A 39 -3.48 -4.42 14.65
CA CYS A 39 -2.64 -5.09 13.66
C CYS A 39 -1.48 -4.19 13.26
N ILE A 40 -0.32 -4.80 12.98
CA ILE A 40 0.81 -4.09 12.39
C ILE A 40 0.69 -4.19 10.88
N VAL A 41 0.74 -3.05 10.19
CA VAL A 41 0.80 -2.94 8.73
C VAL A 41 2.18 -2.47 8.30
N ILE A 42 2.70 -3.05 7.22
CA ILE A 42 3.94 -2.61 6.58
C ILE A 42 3.55 -1.77 5.38
N ILE A 43 4.06 -0.54 5.35
CA ILE A 43 3.80 0.45 4.32
C ILE A 43 5.06 0.60 3.49
N ASP A 44 4.89 0.49 2.17
CA ASP A 44 5.94 0.68 1.20
C ASP A 44 5.67 1.99 0.43
N PRO A 45 6.51 3.03 0.64
CA PRO A 45 6.43 4.28 -0.12
C PRO A 45 6.76 4.13 -1.61
N GLY A 46 7.55 3.12 -1.98
CA GLY A 46 7.93 2.84 -3.36
C GLY A 46 6.80 2.19 -4.17
N MET A 47 5.76 1.67 -3.50
CA MET A 47 4.61 1.07 -4.17
C MET A 47 3.67 2.15 -4.72
N GLN A 48 3.53 2.20 -6.04
CA GLN A 48 2.63 3.12 -6.73
C GLN A 48 1.17 2.88 -6.32
N ILE A 49 0.44 3.96 -6.03
CA ILE A 49 -0.98 3.86 -5.73
C ILE A 49 -1.77 3.42 -6.96
N HIS A 50 -2.74 2.53 -6.76
CA HIS A 50 -3.64 2.07 -7.79
C HIS A 50 -5.04 1.86 -7.22
N ASN A 51 -6.05 1.77 -8.08
CA ASN A 51 -7.42 1.50 -7.66
C ASN A 51 -7.50 0.24 -6.78
N ARG A 52 -8.24 0.33 -5.66
CA ARG A 52 -8.43 -0.69 -4.62
C ARG A 52 -7.23 -0.94 -3.70
N ALA A 53 -6.12 -0.24 -3.87
CA ALA A 53 -4.98 -0.34 -2.97
C ALA A 53 -5.36 0.08 -1.54
N TYR A 54 -4.79 -0.59 -0.54
CA TYR A 54 -4.77 -0.10 0.83
C TYR A 54 -3.61 0.86 0.98
N ALA A 55 -3.85 2.09 1.41
CA ALA A 55 -2.84 3.13 1.40
C ALA A 55 -2.94 4.02 2.64
N VAL A 56 -1.79 4.61 2.97
CA VAL A 56 -1.73 5.76 3.86
C VAL A 56 -1.63 7.01 3.01
N VAL A 57 -2.59 7.90 3.18
CA VAL A 57 -2.72 9.13 2.39
C VAL A 57 -2.80 10.32 3.33
N ARG A 58 -2.04 11.37 3.04
CA ARG A 58 -2.19 12.67 3.68
C ARG A 58 -3.14 13.53 2.84
N PHE A 59 -4.20 13.99 3.48
CA PHE A 59 -5.22 14.84 2.85
C PHE A 59 -5.76 15.81 3.90
N ASP A 60 -5.93 17.08 3.52
CA ASP A 60 -6.39 18.15 4.41
C ASP A 60 -5.63 18.22 5.75
N SER A 61 -4.29 18.11 5.68
CA SER A 61 -3.38 18.06 6.85
C SER A 61 -3.55 16.85 7.80
N GLU A 62 -4.45 15.92 7.50
CA GLU A 62 -4.67 14.69 8.26
C GLU A 62 -4.06 13.46 7.56
N LEU A 63 -3.86 12.38 8.31
CA LEU A 63 -3.30 11.12 7.83
C LEU A 63 -4.36 10.02 7.90
N TYR A 64 -4.66 9.41 6.75
CA TYR A 64 -5.71 8.40 6.62
C TYR A 64 -5.13 7.06 6.19
N PHE A 65 -5.46 6.00 6.95
CA PHE A 65 -5.31 4.63 6.49
C PHE A 65 -6.66 4.11 5.95
N ARG A 66 -6.78 3.99 4.63
CA ARG A 66 -8.04 3.67 3.93
C ARG A 66 -7.79 2.84 2.68
N GLN A 67 -8.86 2.33 2.08
CA GLN A 67 -8.81 1.80 0.72
C GLN A 67 -8.98 2.95 -0.28
N TYR A 68 -8.04 3.09 -1.20
CA TYR A 68 -8.15 4.05 -2.30
C TYR A 68 -9.03 3.48 -3.41
N ILE A 69 -10.07 4.22 -3.80
CA ILE A 69 -11.02 3.80 -4.84
C ILE A 69 -11.16 4.91 -5.88
N GLU A 70 -11.08 4.52 -7.15
CA GLU A 70 -11.35 5.39 -8.29
C GLU A 70 -12.74 5.06 -8.85
N ARG A 71 -13.63 6.07 -8.87
CA ARG A 71 -14.98 5.98 -9.48
C ARG A 71 -15.08 7.03 -10.57
N GLY A 72 -14.74 6.65 -11.81
CA GLY A 72 -14.63 7.60 -12.92
C GLY A 72 -13.47 8.57 -12.70
N SER A 73 -13.74 9.87 -12.69
CA SER A 73 -12.75 10.91 -12.41
C SER A 73 -12.56 11.20 -10.92
N SER A 74 -13.47 10.74 -10.06
CA SER A 74 -13.41 11.00 -8.62
C SER A 74 -12.59 9.92 -7.91
N LYS A 75 -11.86 10.34 -6.87
CA LYS A 75 -11.01 9.50 -6.03
C LYS A 75 -11.54 9.53 -4.60
N PHE A 76 -11.54 8.39 -3.94
CA PHE A 76 -12.11 8.23 -2.61
C PHE A 76 -11.16 7.47 -1.70
N LEU A 77 -11.19 7.82 -0.41
CA LEU A 77 -10.66 7.03 0.68
C LEU A 77 -11.84 6.36 1.40
N VAL A 78 -11.94 5.05 1.24
CA VAL A 78 -13.07 4.22 1.67
C VAL A 78 -12.69 3.41 2.91
N CYS A 79 -13.59 3.38 3.88
CA CYS A 79 -13.49 2.49 5.03
C CYS A 79 -13.91 1.07 4.64
N LEU A 80 -13.23 0.03 5.13
CA LEU A 80 -13.72 -1.35 4.97
C LEU A 80 -14.90 -1.64 5.90
N ASN A 81 -14.95 -0.93 7.03
CA ASN A 81 -16.09 -0.96 7.92
C ASN A 81 -17.16 0.00 7.41
N THR A 82 -18.29 -0.55 7.01
CA THR A 82 -19.42 0.17 6.40
C THR A 82 -20.18 1.09 7.36
N GLN A 83 -19.79 1.14 8.64
CA GLN A 83 -20.37 2.05 9.63
C GLN A 83 -19.78 3.47 9.58
N HIS A 84 -18.75 3.68 8.77
CA HIS A 84 -18.03 4.94 8.65
C HIS A 84 -18.14 5.49 7.23
N ASP A 85 -18.14 6.81 7.12
CA ASP A 85 -18.29 7.50 5.84
C ASP A 85 -17.01 7.42 4.98
N ASP A 86 -17.23 7.45 3.67
CA ASP A 86 -16.18 7.60 2.67
C ASP A 86 -15.73 9.07 2.57
N ILE A 87 -14.45 9.30 2.30
CA ILE A 87 -13.91 10.64 2.05
C ILE A 87 -13.64 10.79 0.56
N GLU A 88 -14.25 11.78 -0.09
CA GLU A 88 -13.90 12.15 -1.46
C GLU A 88 -12.66 13.06 -1.45
N LEU A 89 -11.63 12.70 -2.21
CA LEU A 89 -10.38 13.46 -2.33
C LEU A 89 -10.56 14.65 -3.29
N LYS A 90 -11.23 15.71 -2.81
CA LYS A 90 -11.42 16.96 -3.53
C LYS A 90 -10.24 17.91 -3.34
N GLY A 91 -9.10 17.57 -3.94
CA GLY A 91 -7.90 18.42 -3.88
C GLY A 91 -6.61 17.65 -4.04
N GLU A 92 -5.51 18.32 -3.71
CA GLU A 92 -4.19 17.69 -3.64
C GLU A 92 -4.12 16.76 -2.43
N PHE A 93 -3.51 15.60 -2.64
CA PHE A 93 -3.24 14.62 -1.59
C PHE A 93 -1.87 14.02 -1.85
N GLU A 94 -1.23 13.56 -0.78
CA GLU A 94 0.07 12.91 -0.83
C GLU A 94 -0.10 11.44 -0.45
N VAL A 95 0.42 10.54 -1.29
CA VAL A 95 0.48 9.12 -0.96
C VAL A 95 1.74 8.89 -0.14
N VAL A 96 1.56 8.52 1.13
CA VAL A 96 2.68 8.17 2.02
C VAL A 96 3.22 6.77 1.68
N GLY A 97 2.34 5.87 1.26
CA GLY A 97 2.71 4.55 0.72
C GLY A 97 1.55 3.58 0.72
N CYS A 98 1.73 2.43 0.07
CA CYS A 98 0.74 1.36 0.04
C CYS A 98 1.05 0.28 1.08
N VAL A 99 0.00 -0.32 1.64
CA VAL A 99 0.15 -1.43 2.59
C VAL A 99 0.48 -2.71 1.85
N VAL A 100 1.70 -3.22 2.06
CA VAL A 100 2.20 -4.42 1.40
C VAL A 100 2.01 -5.69 2.23
N GLN A 101 1.93 -5.54 3.55
CA GLN A 101 1.78 -6.66 4.46
C GLN A 101 0.99 -6.25 5.71
N GLN A 102 0.29 -7.22 6.31
CA GLN A 102 -0.22 -7.09 7.68
C GLN A 102 0.20 -8.25 8.58
N LYS A 103 0.21 -8.01 9.89
CA LYS A 103 0.44 -9.02 10.92
C LYS A 103 -0.35 -8.73 12.18
N GLN A 104 -1.24 -9.66 12.54
CA GLN A 104 -1.89 -9.70 13.85
C GLN A 104 -1.08 -10.57 14.82
N ARG A 105 -1.16 -10.27 16.12
CA ARG A 105 -0.53 -11.09 17.17
C ARG A 105 -0.99 -12.56 17.05
N LYS A 106 -0.04 -13.50 17.10
CA LYS A 106 -0.24 -14.95 16.96
C LYS A 106 -0.80 -15.43 15.60
N GLN A 107 -0.95 -14.55 14.62
CA GLN A 107 -1.35 -14.92 13.25
C GLN A 107 -0.16 -14.91 12.29
N LYS A 108 -0.25 -15.67 11.21
CA LYS A 108 0.72 -15.59 10.11
C LYS A 108 0.56 -14.24 9.38
N PRO A 109 1.66 -13.65 8.89
CA PRO A 109 1.57 -12.44 8.09
C PRO A 109 0.84 -12.70 6.78
N ARG A 110 0.06 -11.71 6.33
CA ARG A 110 -0.56 -11.70 5.01
C ARG A 110 0.13 -10.66 4.14
N HIS A 111 0.40 -11.01 2.89
CA HIS A 111 1.05 -10.18 1.88
C HIS A 111 0.04 -9.82 0.79
N TYR A 112 -0.08 -8.53 0.49
CA TYR A 112 -1.08 -8.02 -0.45
C TYR A 112 -0.60 -8.00 -1.89
N TYR A 113 0.72 -7.96 -2.11
CA TYR A 113 1.33 -7.93 -3.42
C TYR A 113 2.24 -9.14 -3.62
N HIS A 114 2.12 -9.78 -4.79
CA HIS A 114 2.97 -10.90 -5.19
C HIS A 114 3.48 -10.67 -6.60
N LEU A 115 4.77 -10.89 -6.82
CA LEU A 115 5.36 -10.78 -8.16
C LEU A 115 4.80 -11.90 -9.04
N ASN A 116 4.16 -11.53 -10.13
CA ASN A 116 3.72 -12.46 -11.15
C ASN A 116 4.95 -12.93 -11.96
N PRO A 117 5.28 -14.23 -11.96
CA PRO A 117 6.51 -14.70 -12.59
C PRO A 117 6.49 -14.57 -14.13
N PHE A 118 5.29 -14.49 -14.72
CA PHE A 118 5.08 -14.41 -16.17
C PHE A 118 5.06 -12.96 -16.66
N THR A 119 4.28 -12.09 -16.02
CA THR A 119 4.16 -10.67 -16.44
C THR A 119 5.27 -9.80 -15.86
N LYS A 120 5.93 -10.25 -14.79
CA LYS A 120 6.89 -9.45 -13.99
C LYS A 120 6.26 -8.23 -13.30
N GLU A 121 4.93 -8.20 -13.20
CA GLU A 121 4.17 -7.17 -12.49
C GLU A 121 3.75 -7.64 -11.10
N MET A 122 3.36 -6.71 -10.23
CA MET A 122 2.87 -7.03 -8.88
C MET A 122 1.35 -7.24 -8.90
N ASP A 123 0.89 -8.45 -8.59
CA ASP A 123 -0.53 -8.76 -8.45
C ASP A 123 -1.02 -8.37 -7.05
N PHE A 124 -2.08 -7.55 -6.99
CA PHE A 124 -2.74 -7.15 -5.74
C PHE A 124 -3.89 -8.11 -5.35
N TYR A 125 -3.91 -8.52 -4.08
CA TYR A 125 -4.94 -9.38 -3.49
C TYR A 125 -5.58 -8.71 -2.28
N ALA A 126 -6.84 -8.30 -2.38
CA ALA A 126 -7.54 -7.55 -1.32
C ALA A 126 -7.64 -8.28 0.04
N SER A 127 -7.71 -9.61 0.07
CA SER A 127 -7.70 -10.39 1.32
C SER A 127 -6.29 -10.75 1.83
N GLY A 128 -5.26 -10.31 1.10
CA GLY A 128 -3.89 -10.80 1.22
C GLY A 128 -3.76 -12.30 0.94
N LYS A 129 -2.51 -12.76 0.84
CA LYS A 129 -2.16 -14.19 0.85
C LYS A 129 -1.11 -14.46 1.92
N LEU A 130 -1.13 -15.68 2.46
CA LEU A 130 -0.01 -16.17 3.26
C LEU A 130 1.20 -16.35 2.33
N LYS A 131 2.41 -16.09 2.82
CA LYS A 131 3.62 -16.45 2.08
C LYS A 131 3.69 -17.97 1.97
N ASP A 132 3.74 -18.50 0.75
CA ASP A 132 3.90 -19.93 0.53
C ASP A 132 5.26 -20.38 1.07
N SER A 133 5.25 -21.37 1.97
CA SER A 133 6.46 -21.88 2.61
C SER A 133 7.29 -22.80 1.70
N LYS A 134 7.06 -22.79 0.39
CA LYS A 134 7.67 -23.73 -0.57
C LYS A 134 8.89 -23.20 -1.30
N GLU A 135 9.33 -21.97 -1.05
CA GLU A 135 10.63 -21.48 -1.51
C GLU A 135 11.66 -21.59 -0.40
N LYS A 136 12.19 -22.80 -0.20
CA LYS A 136 13.50 -23.06 0.41
C LYS A 136 14.13 -24.27 -0.25
#